data_AF-A0A2Z5R2Q7-F1
#
_entry.id   AF-A0A2Z5R2Q7-F1
#
_cell.length_a   1.000
_cell.length_b   1.000
_cell.length_c   1.000
_cell.angle_alpha   90.00
_cell.angle_beta   90.00
_cell.angle_gamma   90.00
#
_symmetry.space_group_name_H-M   'P 1'
#
loop_
_entity.id
_entity.type
_entity.pdbx_description
1 polymer ?
#
loop_
_entity_poly.entity_id
_entity_poly.type
_entity_poly.pdbx_seq_one_letter_code
_entity_poly.pdbx_strand_id
1 'polypeptide(L)'
;MEGYKRYALVVWALPEGVDHVDDVPRDSVALSNYMQCGGSTQAMTVEVRVTQEDGSYEHYVVARKPVADPDAWTTITYNNTPLQVHPEEVFTGEQAAPVFRAYIEDGVIPPRELLRTLDI
;
A
#
# COMPACT_ATOMS: atom_id res chain seq x y z
N MET A 1 5.65 -13.47 -5.13
CA MET A 1 5.85 -13.26 -3.68
C MET A 1 5.27 -14.46 -2.96
N GLU A 2 6.01 -15.00 -1.99
CA GLU A 2 5.66 -16.24 -1.29
C GLU A 2 5.23 -15.99 0.17
N GLY A 3 5.31 -14.74 0.65
CA GLY A 3 4.85 -14.35 2.00
C GLY A 3 5.89 -14.46 3.12
N TYR A 4 7.05 -15.11 2.89
CA TYR A 4 8.10 -15.28 3.90
C TYR A 4 9.50 -14.80 3.46
N LYS A 5 10.01 -15.23 2.29
CA LYS A 5 11.30 -14.73 1.74
C LYS A 5 11.12 -13.48 0.89
N ARG A 6 10.04 -13.45 0.11
CA ARG A 6 9.60 -12.30 -0.69
C ARG A 6 8.17 -12.05 -0.29
N TYR A 7 7.99 -11.04 0.54
CA TYR A 7 6.73 -10.79 1.24
C TYR A 7 6.26 -9.35 1.12
N ALA A 8 7.06 -8.45 0.57
CA ALA A 8 6.66 -7.07 0.39
C ALA A 8 7.20 -6.49 -0.91
N LEU A 9 6.47 -5.53 -1.44
CA LEU A 9 6.87 -4.63 -2.51
C LEU A 9 6.47 -3.22 -2.08
N VAL A 10 7.34 -2.25 -2.29
CA VAL A 10 7.09 -0.83 -2.03
C VAL A 10 7.47 -0.06 -3.29
N VAL A 11 6.63 0.88 -3.70
CA VAL A 11 6.88 1.80 -4.81
C VAL A 11 6.61 3.23 -4.36
N TRP A 12 7.45 4.15 -4.81
CA TRP A 12 7.34 5.57 -4.54
C TRP A 12 7.93 6.35 -5.72
N ALA A 13 7.43 7.55 -5.96
CA ALA A 13 7.87 8.40 -7.06
C ALA A 13 9.16 9.13 -6.67
N LEU A 14 10.15 9.18 -7.56
CA LEU A 14 11.32 10.02 -7.35
C LEU A 14 10.92 11.49 -7.37
N PRO A 15 11.62 12.37 -6.62
CA PRO A 15 11.47 13.81 -6.76
C PRO A 15 11.76 14.27 -8.20
N GLU A 16 11.13 15.37 -8.61
CA GLU A 16 11.40 15.97 -9.92
C GLU A 16 12.90 16.26 -10.08
N GLY A 17 13.45 15.87 -11.24
CA GLY A 17 14.86 16.06 -11.56
C GLY A 17 15.81 15.02 -10.95
N VAL A 18 15.29 14.01 -10.24
CA VAL A 18 16.09 12.88 -9.74
C VAL A 18 15.83 11.63 -10.59
N ASP A 19 16.88 11.13 -11.22
CA ASP A 19 16.80 9.95 -12.11
C ASP A 19 17.26 8.65 -11.45
N HIS A 20 17.88 8.73 -10.27
CA HIS A 20 18.39 7.57 -9.54
C HIS A 20 18.03 7.62 -8.05
N VAL A 21 17.64 6.48 -7.49
CA VAL A 21 17.15 6.37 -6.11
C VAL A 21 18.17 6.83 -5.06
N ASP A 22 19.46 6.57 -5.32
CA ASP A 22 20.55 6.94 -4.40
C ASP A 22 20.80 8.45 -4.33
N ASP A 23 20.28 9.22 -5.29
CA ASP A 23 20.44 10.68 -5.34
C ASP A 23 19.29 11.42 -4.61
N VAL A 24 18.32 10.69 -4.05
CA VAL A 24 17.19 11.30 -3.34
C VAL A 24 17.65 11.83 -1.97
N PRO A 25 17.40 13.14 -1.67
CA PRO A 25 17.70 13.69 -0.35
C PRO A 25 16.99 12.92 0.76
N ARG A 26 17.70 12.68 1.87
CA ARG A 26 17.16 11.89 3.00
C ARG A 26 15.92 12.51 3.66
N ASP A 27 15.77 13.82 3.53
CA ASP A 27 14.65 14.62 4.04
C ASP A 27 13.57 14.86 2.97
N SER A 28 13.67 14.21 1.81
CA SER A 28 12.69 14.35 0.75
C SER A 28 11.31 13.83 1.16
N VAL A 29 10.29 14.66 0.98
CA VAL A 29 8.87 14.30 1.17
C VAL A 29 8.46 13.15 0.23
N ALA A 30 9.16 12.95 -0.89
CA ALA A 30 8.92 11.82 -1.79
C ALA A 30 9.07 10.46 -1.07
N LEU A 31 9.98 10.37 -0.08
CA LEU A 31 10.16 9.16 0.73
C LEU A 31 9.00 8.90 1.69
N SER A 32 8.14 9.89 1.93
CA SER A 32 6.96 9.77 2.79
C SER A 32 5.70 9.32 2.05
N ASN A 33 5.72 9.33 0.71
CA ASN A 33 4.60 8.90 -0.14
C ASN A 33 4.93 7.56 -0.80
N TYR A 34 4.16 6.52 -0.51
CA TYR A 34 4.39 5.22 -1.11
C TYR A 34 3.10 4.42 -1.26
N MET A 35 3.12 3.48 -2.20
CA MET A 35 2.21 2.35 -2.23
C MET A 35 2.99 1.08 -1.93
N GLN A 36 2.47 0.23 -1.05
CA GLN A 36 3.09 -1.03 -0.71
C GLN A 36 2.10 -2.18 -0.69
N CYS A 37 2.63 -3.40 -0.73
CA CYS A 37 1.87 -4.58 -0.40
C CYS A 37 2.67 -5.55 0.47
N GLY A 38 1.96 -6.33 1.26
CA GLY A 38 2.53 -7.28 2.22
C GLY A 38 1.79 -8.62 2.17
N GLY A 39 2.51 -9.73 1.98
CA GLY A 39 1.96 -11.09 1.96
C GLY A 39 2.44 -11.93 0.76
N SER A 40 1.62 -12.89 0.35
CA SER A 40 1.88 -13.79 -0.79
C SER A 40 1.08 -13.36 -2.02
N THR A 41 1.41 -13.86 -3.20
CA THR A 41 0.61 -13.60 -4.42
C THR A 41 -0.82 -14.14 -4.35
N GLN A 42 -1.13 -15.02 -3.40
CA GLN A 42 -2.48 -15.55 -3.19
C GLN A 42 -3.29 -14.72 -2.18
N ALA A 43 -2.61 -14.03 -1.26
CA ALA A 43 -3.21 -13.17 -0.25
C ALA A 43 -2.18 -12.15 0.24
N MET A 44 -2.42 -10.88 -0.06
CA MET A 44 -1.62 -9.73 0.39
C MET A 44 -2.51 -8.56 0.79
N THR A 45 -2.03 -7.70 1.68
CA THR A 45 -2.58 -6.37 1.91
C THR A 45 -2.00 -5.39 0.89
N VAL A 46 -2.73 -4.34 0.53
CA VAL A 46 -2.22 -3.17 -0.20
C VAL A 46 -2.43 -1.94 0.67
N GLU A 47 -1.38 -1.14 0.83
CA GLU A 47 -1.40 0.06 1.66
C GLU A 47 -0.85 1.24 0.87
N VAL A 48 -1.32 2.44 1.22
CA VAL A 48 -0.84 3.69 0.64
C VAL A 48 -0.68 4.75 1.70
N ARG A 49 0.46 5.43 1.69
CA ARG A 49 0.76 6.58 2.55
C ARG A 49 0.80 7.84 1.70
N VAL A 50 0.07 8.85 2.13
CA VAL A 50 -0.05 10.14 1.44
C VAL A 50 0.31 11.26 2.40
N THR A 51 1.24 12.12 2.00
CA THR A 51 1.60 13.35 2.72
C THR A 51 0.67 14.48 2.31
N GLN A 52 0.11 15.16 3.30
CA GLN A 52 -0.75 16.33 3.16
C GLN A 52 0.08 17.61 2.98
N GLU A 53 -0.57 18.70 2.56
CA GLU A 53 0.09 20.00 2.34
C GLU A 53 0.77 20.56 3.59
N ASP A 54 0.27 20.22 4.79
CA ASP A 54 0.83 20.63 6.07
C ASP A 54 2.01 19.77 6.55
N GLY A 55 2.42 18.78 5.74
CA GLY A 55 3.50 17.83 6.05
C GLY A 55 3.08 16.67 6.95
N SER A 56 1.84 16.62 7.43
CA SER A 56 1.28 15.43 8.05
C SER A 56 1.10 14.32 7.01
N TYR A 57 0.94 13.08 7.45
CA TYR A 57 0.64 11.99 6.54
C TYR A 57 -0.54 11.18 7.03
N GLU A 58 -1.28 10.61 6.09
CA GLU A 58 -2.29 9.62 6.35
C GLU A 58 -1.85 8.29 5.76
N HIS A 59 -2.11 7.21 6.48
CA HIS A 59 -1.82 5.86 6.03
C HIS A 59 -3.11 5.07 5.89
N TYR A 60 -3.23 4.36 4.78
CA TYR A 60 -4.44 3.66 4.39
C TYR A 60 -4.15 2.22 4.06
N VAL A 61 -5.05 1.34 4.46
CA VAL A 61 -5.22 0.06 3.79
C VAL A 61 -6.25 0.23 2.68
N VAL A 62 -5.98 -0.39 1.54
CA VAL A 62 -6.83 -0.38 0.36
C VAL A 62 -7.76 -1.59 0.39
N ALA A 63 -9.00 -1.40 -0.02
CA ALA A 63 -9.98 -2.45 -0.23
C ALA A 63 -10.33 -2.61 -1.72
N ARG A 64 -10.63 -3.84 -2.16
CA ARG A 64 -11.09 -4.11 -3.54
C ARG A 64 -12.51 -3.61 -3.80
N LYS A 65 -13.29 -3.49 -2.74
CA LYS A 65 -14.68 -3.02 -2.69
C LYS A 65 -14.94 -2.48 -1.27
N PRO A 66 -15.99 -1.68 -1.04
CA PRO A 66 -16.28 -1.15 0.28
C PRO A 66 -16.43 -2.27 1.32
N VAL A 67 -15.84 -2.05 2.51
CA VAL A 67 -15.98 -2.98 3.65
C VAL A 67 -17.46 -3.06 4.03
N ALA A 68 -18.03 -4.25 3.91
CA ALA A 68 -19.46 -4.46 4.15
C ALA A 68 -19.78 -4.65 5.64
N ASP A 69 -18.88 -5.31 6.37
CA ASP A 69 -19.00 -5.60 7.79
C ASP A 69 -17.71 -5.17 8.51
N PRO A 70 -17.74 -4.08 9.30
CA PRO A 70 -16.57 -3.58 10.03
C PRO A 70 -16.13 -4.51 11.16
N ASP A 71 -16.93 -5.50 11.56
CA ASP A 71 -16.58 -6.48 12.59
C ASP A 71 -16.02 -7.78 11.98
N ALA A 72 -16.06 -7.93 10.65
CA ALA A 72 -15.53 -9.10 9.96
C ALA A 72 -14.01 -8.98 9.74
N TRP A 73 -13.25 -9.86 10.36
CA TRP A 73 -11.80 -9.91 10.25
C TRP A 73 -11.31 -11.21 9.62
N THR A 74 -10.24 -11.12 8.85
CA THR A 74 -9.46 -12.27 8.36
C THR A 74 -7.98 -12.03 8.60
N THR A 75 -7.23 -13.12 8.63
CA THR A 75 -5.79 -13.06 8.84
C THR A 75 -5.05 -13.36 7.53
N ILE A 76 -4.08 -12.51 7.21
CA ILE A 76 -3.02 -12.83 6.25
C ILE A 76 -1.70 -12.98 7.00
N THR A 77 -0.72 -13.62 6.37
CA THR A 77 0.63 -13.74 6.93
C THR A 77 1.61 -12.97 6.05
N TYR A 78 2.37 -12.06 6.67
CA TYR A 78 3.50 -11.39 6.04
C TYR A 78 4.72 -11.53 6.96
N ASN A 79 5.89 -11.88 6.42
CA ASN A 79 7.11 -12.06 7.22
C ASN A 79 6.91 -12.96 8.46
N ASN A 80 6.18 -14.07 8.29
CA ASN A 80 5.79 -14.99 9.37
C ASN A 80 5.00 -14.36 10.53
N THR A 81 4.43 -13.17 10.32
CA THR A 81 3.63 -12.43 11.28
C THR A 81 2.17 -12.37 10.80
N PRO A 82 1.19 -12.73 11.65
CA PRO A 82 -0.21 -12.58 11.31
C PRO A 82 -0.61 -11.10 11.30
N LEU A 83 -1.39 -10.70 10.31
CA LEU A 83 -1.98 -9.37 10.19
C LEU A 83 -3.50 -9.51 10.03
N GLN A 84 -4.26 -8.80 10.85
CA GLN A 84 -5.71 -8.72 10.75
C GLN A 84 -6.11 -7.64 9.75
N VAL A 85 -6.94 -8.02 8.78
CA VAL A 85 -7.50 -7.13 7.76
C VAL A 85 -8.96 -7.51 7.51
N HIS A 86 -9.73 -6.65 6.88
CA HIS A 86 -11.04 -7.03 6.39
C HIS A 86 -10.93 -7.96 5.15
N PRO A 87 -11.88 -8.88 4.91
CA PRO A 87 -11.87 -9.73 3.72
C PRO A 87 -11.76 -8.94 2.41
N GLU A 88 -12.32 -7.74 2.35
CA GLU A 88 -12.26 -6.82 1.22
C GLU A 88 -10.86 -6.26 0.94
N GLU A 89 -10.00 -6.22 1.96
CA GLU A 89 -8.64 -5.66 1.95
C GLU A 89 -7.57 -6.69 1.56
N VAL A 90 -7.95 -7.96 1.40
CA VAL A 90 -7.04 -9.01 0.93
C VAL A 90 -6.99 -9.00 -0.59
N PHE A 91 -5.83 -8.94 -1.21
CA PHE A 91 -5.67 -9.00 -2.67
C PHE A 91 -4.96 -10.29 -3.09
N THR A 92 -5.28 -10.82 -4.28
CA THR A 92 -4.31 -11.62 -5.03
C THR A 92 -3.34 -10.67 -5.75
N GLY A 93 -2.18 -11.19 -6.19
CA GLY A 93 -1.22 -10.39 -6.96
C GLY A 93 -1.82 -9.85 -8.26
N GLU A 94 -2.71 -10.61 -8.91
CA GLU A 94 -3.43 -10.17 -10.11
C GLU A 94 -4.38 -9.01 -9.83
N GLN A 95 -5.06 -9.03 -8.67
CA GLN A 95 -5.94 -7.94 -8.25
C GLN A 95 -5.16 -6.69 -7.85
N ALA A 96 -3.97 -6.84 -7.24
CA ALA A 96 -3.14 -5.71 -6.82
C ALA A 96 -2.45 -5.02 -8.00
N ALA A 97 -2.09 -5.77 -9.06
CA ALA A 97 -1.37 -5.24 -10.22
C ALA A 97 -1.99 -3.98 -10.86
N PRO A 98 -3.30 -3.88 -11.14
CA PRO A 98 -3.89 -2.66 -11.69
C PRO A 98 -3.85 -1.48 -10.72
N VAL A 99 -3.90 -1.72 -9.39
CA VAL A 99 -3.79 -0.65 -8.38
C VAL A 99 -2.39 -0.04 -8.40
N PHE A 100 -1.36 -0.89 -8.40
CA PHE A 100 0.03 -0.44 -8.53
C PHE A 100 0.28 0.25 -9.86
N ARG A 101 -0.29 -0.26 -10.97
CA ARG A 101 -0.14 0.36 -12.28
C ARG A 101 -0.70 1.80 -12.28
N ALA A 102 -1.93 2.01 -11.79
CA ALA A 102 -2.53 3.34 -11.73
C ALA A 102 -1.71 4.31 -10.87
N TYR A 103 -1.13 3.83 -9.76
CA TYR A 103 -0.25 4.63 -8.93
C TYR A 103 1.06 4.99 -9.65
N ILE A 104 1.67 4.04 -10.36
CA ILE A 104 2.95 4.23 -11.05
C ILE A 104 2.81 5.11 -12.30
N GLU A 105 1.79 4.84 -13.12
CA GLU A 105 1.61 5.50 -14.42
C GLU A 105 0.94 6.87 -14.26
N ASP A 106 -0.05 7.00 -13.36
CA ASP A 106 -0.90 8.19 -13.27
C ASP A 106 -0.83 8.90 -11.90
N GLY A 107 -0.09 8.35 -10.92
CA GLY A 107 -0.08 8.90 -9.55
C GLY A 107 -1.42 8.76 -8.82
N VAL A 108 -2.31 7.90 -9.29
CA VAL A 108 -3.68 7.78 -8.78
C VAL A 108 -3.76 6.73 -7.68
N ILE A 109 -4.46 7.07 -6.60
CA ILE A 109 -4.82 6.14 -5.53
C ILE A 109 -6.31 5.76 -5.62
N PRO A 110 -6.72 4.62 -5.04
CA PRO A 110 -8.12 4.24 -4.96
C PRO A 110 -9.00 5.32 -4.31
N PRO A 111 -10.29 5.42 -4.69
CA PRO A 111 -11.19 6.42 -4.14
C PRO A 111 -11.45 6.20 -2.65
N ARG A 112 -11.85 7.27 -1.94
CA ARG A 112 -11.89 7.32 -0.47
C ARG A 112 -12.72 6.20 0.17
N GLU A 113 -13.81 5.79 -0.45
CA GLU A 113 -14.68 4.70 0.02
C GLU A 113 -14.00 3.32 0.04
N LEU A 114 -12.84 3.19 -0.62
CA LEU A 114 -11.99 2.00 -0.61
C LEU A 114 -10.78 2.14 0.31
N LEU A 115 -10.66 3.25 1.05
CA LEU A 115 -9.53 3.53 1.92
C LEU A 115 -9.97 3.53 3.39
N ARG A 116 -9.44 2.59 4.18
CA ARG A 116 -9.59 2.61 5.64
C ARG A 116 -8.32 3.16 6.26
N THR A 117 -8.48 4.15 7.14
CA THR A 117 -7.36 4.79 7.85
C THR A 117 -6.70 3.80 8.81
N LEU A 118 -5.38 3.75 8.79
CA LEU A 118 -4.53 3.06 9.76
C LEU A 118 -4.02 4.09 10.77
N ASP A 119 -4.18 3.78 12.05
CA ASP A 119 -3.59 4.54 13.14
C ASP A 119 -2.28 3.82 13.54
N ILE A 120 -1.14 4.41 13.17
CA ILE A 120 0.22 3.86 13.31
C ILE A 120 1.21 4.88 13.88
#